data_AF-A0A1V4YY59-F1
#
_entry.id   AF-A0A1V4YY59-F1
#
_cell.length_a   1.000
_cell.length_b   1.000
_cell.length_c   1.000
_cell.angle_alpha   90.00
_cell.angle_beta   90.00
_cell.angle_gamma   90.00
#
_symmetry.space_group_name_H-M   'P 1'
#
loop_
_entity.id
_entity.type
_entity.pdbx_description
1 polymer ?
#
loop_
_entity_poly.entity_id
_entity_poly.type
_entity_poly.pdbx_seq_one_letter_code
_entity_poly.pdbx_strand_id
1 'polypeptide(L)'
;MKKITAIVLVCTFIISLSAACPAPAVAAGPAANVIIVFQSPVTQEDVKYIEGLGGVIKYTYTIIDGIAARLPQAAVDRLRCLQDNPGADPVAGRIKYIENDGIMYALEGNAVAPDRVVAT
;
A
#
# COMPACT_ATOMS: atom_id res chain seq x y z
N MET A 1 11.06 38.64 -31.41
CA MET A 1 10.81 37.18 -31.38
C MET A 1 11.65 36.42 -30.34
N LYS A 2 12.28 37.06 -29.33
CA LYS A 2 13.04 36.37 -28.25
C LYS A 2 12.24 36.18 -26.95
N LYS A 3 11.13 36.92 -26.76
CA LYS A 3 10.35 36.94 -25.52
C LYS A 3 9.36 35.77 -25.39
N ILE A 4 8.95 35.16 -26.52
CA ILE A 4 8.00 34.04 -26.55
C ILE A 4 8.69 32.73 -26.14
N THR A 5 9.96 32.55 -26.53
CA THR A 5 10.74 31.35 -26.20
C THR A 5 11.03 31.21 -24.70
N ALA A 6 11.17 32.33 -23.98
CA ALA A 6 11.41 32.32 -22.53
C ALA A 6 10.16 31.90 -21.73
N ILE A 7 8.96 32.23 -22.21
CA ILE A 7 7.70 31.92 -21.52
C ILE A 7 7.36 30.42 -21.64
N VAL A 8 7.64 29.81 -22.79
CA VAL A 8 7.42 28.36 -22.98
C VAL A 8 8.35 27.52 -22.12
N LEU A 9 9.62 27.93 -21.95
CA LEU A 9 10.61 27.21 -21.14
C LEU A 9 10.29 27.24 -19.63
N VAL A 10 9.73 28.37 -19.15
CA VAL A 10 9.32 28.52 -17.73
C VAL A 10 8.06 27.69 -17.43
N CYS A 11 7.11 27.57 -18.36
CA CYS A 11 5.95 26.70 -18.19
C CYS A 11 6.33 25.21 -18.12
N THR A 12 7.35 24.75 -18.85
CA THR A 12 7.81 23.35 -18.78
C THR A 12 8.55 23.00 -17.48
N PHE A 13 9.21 23.96 -16.84
CA PHE A 13 9.95 23.70 -15.60
C PHE A 13 9.05 23.58 -14.36
N ILE A 14 7.90 24.26 -14.35
CA ILE A 14 6.94 24.21 -13.22
C ILE A 14 6.13 22.91 -13.21
N ILE A 15 5.94 22.25 -14.36
CA ILE A 15 5.23 20.97 -14.46
C ILE A 15 6.07 19.79 -13.95
N SER A 16 7.38 19.99 -13.76
CA SER A 16 8.32 18.89 -13.48
C SER A 16 8.51 18.56 -11.99
N LEU A 17 7.78 19.22 -11.08
CA LEU A 17 7.89 18.97 -9.63
C LEU A 17 6.68 18.21 -9.07
N SER A 18 6.12 17.29 -9.83
CA SER A 18 5.27 16.23 -9.25
C SER A 18 6.20 15.27 -8.50
N ALA A 19 6.01 15.13 -7.19
CA ALA A 19 6.70 14.13 -6.38
C ALA A 19 6.55 12.75 -7.05
N ALA A 20 7.60 12.31 -7.74
CA ALA A 20 7.55 11.12 -8.55
C ALA A 20 7.61 9.92 -7.59
N CYS A 21 6.45 9.35 -7.26
CA CYS A 21 6.43 8.06 -6.62
C CYS A 21 7.10 7.06 -7.57
N PRO A 22 8.13 6.33 -7.11
CA PRO A 22 8.89 5.44 -7.98
C PRO A 22 7.95 4.40 -8.61
N ALA A 23 8.13 4.16 -9.91
CA ALA A 23 7.41 3.13 -10.64
C ALA A 23 7.68 1.75 -10.00
N PRO A 24 6.70 0.82 -10.04
CA PRO A 24 6.85 -0.46 -9.38
C PRO A 24 7.95 -1.27 -10.09
N ALA A 25 9.08 -1.45 -9.43
CA ALA A 25 9.94 -2.59 -9.72
C ALA A 25 9.29 -3.79 -9.01
N VAL A 26 8.76 -4.75 -9.79
CA VAL A 26 8.31 -6.05 -9.27
C VAL A 26 9.57 -6.86 -8.94
N ALA A 27 10.30 -6.40 -7.93
CA ALA A 27 11.44 -7.12 -7.39
C ALA A 27 10.93 -8.11 -6.34
N ALA A 28 11.48 -9.33 -6.34
CA ALA A 28 11.31 -10.32 -5.30
C ALA A 28 12.02 -9.86 -4.00
N GLY A 29 11.56 -8.75 -3.43
CA GLY A 29 12.00 -8.22 -2.16
C GLY A 29 11.23 -8.85 -0.99
N PRO A 30 11.57 -8.48 0.26
CA PRO A 30 10.79 -8.88 1.43
C PRO A 30 9.32 -8.47 1.24
N ALA A 31 8.40 -9.32 1.67
CA ALA A 31 6.97 -9.06 1.61
C ALA A 31 6.45 -8.70 3.00
N ALA A 32 5.52 -7.75 3.06
CA ALA A 32 4.85 -7.31 4.27
C ALA A 32 3.38 -7.75 4.25
N ASN A 33 2.83 -8.05 5.44
CA ASN A 33 1.40 -8.17 5.62
C ASN A 33 0.86 -6.79 5.99
N VAL A 34 -0.15 -6.32 5.28
CA VAL A 34 -0.73 -4.99 5.45
C VAL A 34 -2.25 -5.06 5.41
N ILE A 35 -2.87 -4.08 6.06
CA ILE A 35 -4.28 -3.77 5.91
C ILE A 35 -4.36 -2.44 5.15
N ILE A 36 -5.09 -2.45 4.03
CA ILE A 36 -5.34 -1.28 3.19
C ILE A 36 -6.80 -0.90 3.38
N VAL A 37 -7.03 0.29 3.91
CA VAL A 37 -8.38 0.82 4.13
C VAL A 37 -8.68 1.88 3.09
N PHE A 38 -9.86 1.81 2.50
CA PHE A 38 -10.36 2.66 1.43
C PHE A 38 -11.36 3.69 1.98
N GLN A 39 -11.56 4.77 1.22
CA GLN A 39 -12.53 5.83 1.50
C GLN A 39 -13.96 5.44 1.10
N SER A 40 -14.11 4.40 0.29
CA SER A 40 -15.36 3.89 -0.24
C SER A 40 -15.31 2.36 -0.37
N PRO A 41 -16.45 1.67 -0.50
CA PRO A 41 -16.51 0.21 -0.55
C PRO A 41 -15.52 -0.40 -1.54
N VAL A 42 -14.86 -1.47 -1.09
CA VAL A 42 -13.88 -2.21 -1.89
C VAL A 42 -14.55 -2.76 -3.14
N THR A 43 -13.96 -2.47 -4.29
CA THR A 43 -14.39 -2.96 -5.60
C THR A 43 -13.49 -4.09 -6.09
N GLN A 44 -13.96 -4.82 -7.10
CA GLN A 44 -13.14 -5.84 -7.76
C GLN A 44 -11.92 -5.25 -8.48
N GLU A 45 -11.98 -3.99 -8.91
CA GLU A 45 -10.85 -3.30 -9.53
C GLU A 45 -9.73 -3.03 -8.52
N ASP A 46 -10.08 -2.65 -7.28
CA ASP A 46 -9.10 -2.47 -6.20
C ASP A 46 -8.37 -3.79 -5.93
N VAL A 47 -9.11 -4.90 -5.84
CA VAL A 47 -8.55 -6.24 -5.65
C VAL A 47 -7.56 -6.60 -6.76
N LYS A 48 -8.01 -6.51 -8.03
CA LYS A 48 -7.17 -6.83 -9.19
C LYS A 48 -5.92 -5.96 -9.27
N TYR A 49 -6.05 -4.69 -8.88
CA TYR A 49 -4.93 -3.76 -8.86
C TYR A 49 -3.89 -4.18 -7.81
N ILE A 50 -4.32 -4.52 -6.59
CA ILE A 50 -3.41 -5.00 -5.54
C ILE A 50 -2.73 -6.32 -5.95
N GLU A 51 -3.47 -7.24 -6.57
CA GLU A 51 -2.90 -8.47 -7.14
C GLU A 51 -1.89 -8.18 -8.26
N GLY A 52 -2.18 -7.21 -9.13
CA GLY A 52 -1.29 -6.74 -10.20
C GLY A 52 0.03 -6.15 -9.69
N LEU A 53 0.08 -5.68 -8.45
CA LEU A 53 1.31 -5.25 -7.77
C LEU A 53 2.11 -6.43 -7.17
N GLY A 54 1.71 -7.68 -7.46
CA GLY A 54 2.27 -8.89 -6.85
C GLY A 54 1.70 -9.17 -5.46
N GLY A 55 0.58 -8.55 -5.10
CA GLY A 55 -0.11 -8.79 -3.84
C GLY A 55 -0.86 -10.11 -3.83
N VAL A 56 -0.99 -10.71 -2.65
CA VAL A 56 -1.89 -11.84 -2.40
C VAL A 56 -2.93 -11.39 -1.38
N ILE A 57 -4.19 -11.38 -1.80
CA ILE A 57 -5.30 -11.02 -0.92
C ILE A 57 -5.53 -12.15 0.09
N LYS A 58 -5.60 -11.80 1.37
CA LYS A 58 -5.99 -12.72 2.45
C LYS A 58 -7.48 -12.61 2.73
N TYR A 59 -7.97 -11.39 2.91
CA TYR A 59 -9.35 -11.11 3.26
C TYR A 59 -9.79 -9.76 2.71
N THR A 60 -11.04 -9.68 2.24
CA THR A 60 -11.75 -8.42 2.07
C THR A 60 -12.70 -8.27 3.25
N TYR A 61 -12.57 -7.18 4.01
CA TYR A 61 -13.40 -6.95 5.19
C TYR A 61 -14.82 -6.52 4.79
N THR A 62 -15.79 -6.83 5.65
CA THR A 62 -17.20 -6.47 5.46
C THR A 62 -17.66 -5.34 6.39
N ILE A 63 -16.98 -5.12 7.50
CA ILE A 63 -17.30 -4.08 8.50
C ILE A 63 -16.62 -2.76 8.16
N ILE A 64 -15.39 -2.84 7.64
CA ILE A 64 -14.63 -1.71 7.13
C ILE A 64 -14.43 -1.89 5.63
N ASP A 65 -14.34 -0.78 4.90
CA ASP A 65 -13.96 -0.79 3.49
C ASP A 65 -12.46 -1.07 3.38
N GLY A 66 -12.04 -2.31 3.56
CA GLY A 66 -10.63 -2.65 3.63
C GLY A 66 -10.27 -4.04 3.14
N ILE A 67 -8.98 -4.24 2.87
CA ILE A 67 -8.41 -5.50 2.42
C ILE A 67 -7.17 -5.80 3.25
N ALA A 68 -7.05 -7.04 3.74
CA ALA A 68 -5.79 -7.58 4.24
C ALA A 68 -5.04 -8.29 3.10
N ALA A 69 -3.79 -7.92 2.87
CA ALA A 69 -2.97 -8.48 1.79
C ALA A 69 -1.52 -8.71 2.22
N ARG A 70 -0.86 -9.66 1.57
CA ARG A 70 0.60 -9.77 1.58
C ARG A 70 1.13 -9.12 0.31
N LEU A 71 2.01 -8.13 0.43
CA LEU A 71 2.54 -7.35 -0.70
C LEU A 71 4.07 -7.30 -0.65
N PRO A 72 4.76 -7.25 -1.81
CA PRO A 72 6.17 -6.88 -1.86
C PRO A 72 6.37 -5.50 -1.20
N GLN A 73 7.45 -5.32 -0.42
CA GLN A 73 7.69 -4.07 0.30
C GLN A 73 7.69 -2.85 -0.63
N ALA A 74 8.29 -2.98 -1.82
CA ALA A 74 8.30 -1.92 -2.83
C ALA A 74 6.88 -1.48 -3.26
N ALA A 75 5.92 -2.40 -3.31
CA ALA A 75 4.53 -2.07 -3.61
C ALA A 75 3.87 -1.32 -2.44
N VAL A 76 4.13 -1.72 -1.19
CA VAL A 76 3.65 -1.01 0.00
C VAL A 76 4.19 0.41 0.03
N ASP A 77 5.49 0.60 -0.19
CA ASP A 77 6.13 1.91 -0.18
C ASP A 77 5.57 2.82 -1.27
N ARG A 78 5.33 2.28 -2.46
CA ARG A 78 4.68 2.99 -3.56
C ARG A 78 3.26 3.41 -3.20
N LEU A 79 2.45 2.49 -2.66
CA LEU A 79 1.06 2.81 -2.28
C LEU A 79 1.01 3.88 -1.20
N ARG A 80 1.93 3.86 -0.22
CA ARG A 80 2.06 4.92 0.79
C ARG A 80 2.43 6.26 0.15
N CYS A 81 3.38 6.27 -0.78
CA CYS A 81 3.74 7.48 -1.50
C CYS A 81 2.56 8.06 -2.29
N LEU A 82 1.80 7.20 -2.98
CA LEU A 82 0.65 7.61 -3.79
C LEU A 82 -0.58 7.95 -2.96
N GLN A 83 -0.71 7.45 -1.73
CA GLN A 83 -1.79 7.83 -0.82
C GLN A 83 -1.82 9.36 -0.61
N ASP A 84 -0.65 9.96 -0.42
CA ASP A 84 -0.53 11.42 -0.22
C ASP A 84 -0.55 12.19 -1.55
N ASN A 85 -0.19 11.54 -2.66
CA ASN A 85 -0.10 12.12 -4.00
C ASN A 85 -0.65 11.17 -5.05
N PRO A 86 -1.99 11.02 -5.14
CA PRO A 86 -2.61 9.96 -5.95
C PRO A 86 -2.38 10.14 -7.44
N GLY A 87 -2.12 11.36 -7.91
CA GLY A 87 -1.88 11.64 -9.32
C GLY A 87 -3.01 11.08 -10.20
N ALA A 88 -2.63 10.30 -11.22
CA ALA A 88 -3.56 9.59 -12.09
C ALA A 88 -3.71 8.10 -11.74
N ASP A 89 -3.23 7.66 -10.56
CA ASP A 89 -3.33 6.27 -10.16
C ASP A 89 -4.78 5.89 -9.83
N PRO A 90 -5.31 4.81 -10.42
CA PRO A 90 -6.74 4.49 -10.34
C PRO A 90 -7.22 4.09 -8.94
N VAL A 91 -6.31 3.60 -8.09
CA VAL A 91 -6.67 3.08 -6.76
C VAL A 91 -6.14 3.97 -5.64
N ALA A 92 -4.99 4.61 -5.83
CA ALA A 92 -4.38 5.41 -4.76
C ALA A 92 -5.28 6.53 -4.23
N GLY A 93 -6.04 7.20 -5.10
CA GLY A 93 -6.98 8.25 -4.68
C GLY A 93 -8.14 7.77 -3.80
N ARG A 94 -8.34 6.46 -3.72
CA ARG A 94 -9.35 5.81 -2.89
C ARG A 94 -8.78 5.30 -1.57
N ILE A 95 -7.46 5.21 -1.42
CA ILE A 95 -6.84 4.72 -0.19
C ILE A 95 -7.02 5.79 0.90
N LYS A 96 -7.49 5.36 2.06
CA LYS A 96 -7.62 6.19 3.26
C LYS A 96 -6.36 6.09 4.12
N TYR A 97 -5.90 4.87 4.38
CA TYR A 97 -4.62 4.60 5.06
C TYR A 97 -4.15 3.16 4.82
N ILE A 98 -2.86 2.94 5.10
CA ILE A 98 -2.21 1.63 5.04
C ILE A 98 -1.51 1.37 6.36
N GLU A 99 -1.84 0.27 7.03
CA GLU A 99 -1.19 -0.16 8.26
C GLU A 99 -0.56 -1.55 8.11
N ASN A 100 0.46 -1.83 8.93
CA ASN A 100 1.03 -3.16 8.99
C ASN A 100 0.07 -4.09 9.75
N ASP A 101 -0.16 -5.29 9.22
CA ASP A 101 -0.94 -6.35 9.87
C ASP A 101 -0.11 -6.95 11.02
N GLY A 102 -0.35 -6.44 12.23
CA GLY A 102 0.45 -6.71 13.43
C GLY A 102 0.00 -7.94 14.22
N ILE A 103 0.91 -8.49 15.01
CA ILE A 103 0.60 -9.56 15.96
C ILE A 103 -0.01 -8.94 17.23
N MET A 104 -1.18 -9.45 17.62
CA MET A 104 -1.80 -9.09 18.90
C MET A 104 -1.40 -10.11 19.97
N TYR A 105 -0.96 -9.60 21.12
CA TYR A 105 -0.66 -10.42 22.29
C TYR A 105 -1.81 -10.31 23.29
N ALA A 106 -2.25 -11.45 23.82
CA ALA A 106 -3.17 -11.44 24.94
C ALA A 106 -2.51 -10.77 26.15
N LEU A 107 -3.21 -9.85 26.79
CA LEU A 107 -2.81 -9.32 28.09
C LEU A 107 -3.06 -10.42 29.12
N GLU A 108 -2.00 -11.16 29.46
CA GLU A 108 -1.91 -12.19 30.51
C GLU A 108 -3.25 -12.82 30.93
N GLY A 109 -3.82 -13.69 30.09
CA GLY A 109 -4.51 -14.86 30.62
C GLY A 109 -3.43 -15.91 30.88
N ASN A 110 -3.24 -16.31 32.14
CA ASN A 110 -2.29 -17.33 32.61
C ASN A 110 -1.73 -18.18 31.45
N ALA A 111 -0.49 -17.92 31.04
CA ALA A 111 0.17 -18.74 30.05
C ALA A 111 0.17 -20.18 30.56
N VAL A 112 -0.67 -21.04 29.98
CA VAL A 112 -0.39 -22.48 30.01
C VAL A 112 0.85 -22.60 29.15
N ALA A 113 2.02 -22.59 29.80
CA ALA A 113 3.28 -22.92 29.17
C ALA A 113 3.06 -24.22 28.36
N PRO A 114 3.60 -24.32 27.14
CA PRO A 114 3.54 -25.58 26.41
C PRO A 114 4.13 -26.66 27.33
N ASP A 115 3.30 -27.64 27.63
CA ASP A 115 3.62 -28.81 28.43
C ASP A 115 4.98 -29.33 27.98
N ARG A 116 5.99 -29.18 28.83
CA ARG A 116 7.28 -29.82 28.62
C ARG A 116 6.99 -31.30 28.76
N VAL A 117 6.78 -31.97 27.63
CA VAL A 117 6.88 -33.42 27.52
C VAL A 117 8.31 -33.76 27.95
N VAL A 118 8.47 -34.09 29.23
CA VAL A 118 9.66 -34.76 29.74
C VAL A 118 9.53 -36.17 29.20
N ALA A 119 10.33 -36.47 28.18
CA ALA A 119 10.56 -37.83 27.74
C ALA A 119 11.02 -38.68 28.94
N THR A 120 10.37 -39.84 29.08
CA THR A 120 10.64 -40.92 30.04
C THR A 120 12.10 -41.27 30.18
#